data_AF-A0A820LMC2-F1
#
_entry.id   AF-A0A820LMC2-F1
#
_cell.length_a   1.000
_cell.length_b   1.000
_cell.length_c   1.000
_cell.angle_alpha   90.00
_cell.angle_beta   90.00
_cell.angle_gamma   90.00
#
_symmetry.space_group_name_H-M   'P 1'
#
loop_
_entity.id
_entity.type
_entity.pdbx_description
1 polymer ?
#
loop_
_entity_poly.entity_id
_entity_poly.type
_entity_poly.pdbx_seq_one_letter_code
_entity_poly.pdbx_strand_id
1 'polypeptide(L)'
;GVNVEVFESDVFHSDISCRFKIVPGTVEYLIDNIDRTLQQSIEIEEKLSIDLIENLSEIKEDVLQRLQHLKNFRNRLENPNIYHLDVGAMYSNIIITNRLRPSAVVDSTICAQCNLNRPNAHCQRKMDWIWRGTYVPATRNELQRIQL
;
A
#
# COMPACT_ATOMS: atom_id res chain seq x y z
N GLY A 1 1.63 5.61 -13.56
CA GLY A 1 3.08 5.86 -13.43
C GLY A 1 3.51 5.49 -12.03
N VAL A 2 4.81 5.31 -11.81
CA VAL A 2 5.34 5.07 -10.45
C VAL A 2 5.36 6.41 -9.72
N ASN A 3 4.95 6.41 -8.44
CA ASN A 3 5.18 7.58 -7.58
C ASN A 3 6.61 7.52 -7.05
N VAL A 4 7.34 8.63 -7.16
CA VAL A 4 8.70 8.76 -6.64
C VAL A 4 8.76 10.04 -5.85
N GLU A 5 9.05 9.92 -4.57
CA GLU A 5 9.10 11.03 -3.63
C GLU A 5 10.44 10.98 -2.89
N VAL A 6 11.04 12.16 -2.67
CA VAL A 6 12.20 12.33 -1.81
C VAL A 6 11.76 13.23 -0.67
N PHE A 7 11.70 12.68 0.55
CA PHE A 7 11.24 13.41 1.73
C PHE A 7 12.37 14.20 2.39
N GLU A 8 13.56 13.59 2.49
CA GLU A 8 14.70 14.16 3.20
C GLU A 8 16.01 13.72 2.53
N SER A 9 16.98 14.64 2.49
CA SER A 9 18.31 14.41 1.92
C SER A 9 19.35 14.88 2.93
N ASP A 10 19.94 13.94 3.67
CA ASP A 10 21.03 14.17 4.61
C ASP A 10 21.79 12.85 4.84
N VAL A 11 22.84 12.88 5.67
CA VAL A 11 23.60 11.69 6.08
C VAL A 11 22.93 11.05 7.29
N PHE A 12 22.24 9.92 7.08
CA PHE A 12 21.70 9.09 8.15
C PHE A 12 22.62 7.91 8.43
N HIS A 13 23.01 7.74 9.68
CA HIS A 13 23.82 6.62 10.16
C HIS A 13 23.28 6.11 11.49
N SER A 14 23.44 4.82 11.77
CA SER A 14 22.98 4.19 13.02
C SER A 14 23.59 4.79 14.28
N ASP A 15 24.72 5.50 14.16
CA ASP A 15 25.48 6.02 15.29
C ASP A 15 25.28 7.53 15.51
N ILE A 16 24.50 8.17 14.63
CA ILE A 16 24.21 9.60 14.68
C ILE A 16 22.78 9.78 15.15
N SER A 17 22.58 10.45 16.28
CA SER A 17 21.24 10.63 16.85
C SER A 17 20.36 11.52 15.96
N CYS A 18 19.12 11.09 15.77
CA CYS A 18 18.10 11.80 15.02
C CYS A 18 16.95 12.23 15.92
N ARG A 19 16.27 13.32 15.55
CA ARG A 19 15.09 13.79 16.26
C ARG A 19 13.84 13.12 15.68
N PHE A 20 13.08 12.43 16.53
CA PHE A 20 11.81 11.83 16.17
C PHE A 20 10.66 12.59 16.82
N LYS A 21 9.61 12.86 16.03
CA LYS A 21 8.34 13.40 16.49
C LYS A 21 7.22 12.43 16.16
N ILE A 22 6.85 11.62 17.13
CA ILE A 22 5.83 10.59 16.97
C ILE A 22 4.43 11.20 17.00
N VAL A 23 3.58 10.79 16.05
CA VAL A 23 2.16 11.17 16.01
C VAL A 23 1.38 10.20 16.90
N PRO A 24 0.85 10.65 18.05
CA PRO A 24 0.24 9.74 19.03
C PRO A 24 -1.02 9.05 18.51
N GLY A 25 -1.77 9.68 17.59
CA GLY A 25 -2.93 9.04 16.96
C GLY A 25 -2.55 7.82 16.12
N THR A 26 -1.37 7.82 15.47
CA THR A 26 -0.86 6.65 14.75
C THR A 26 -0.53 5.52 15.71
N VAL A 27 0.08 5.83 16.85
CA VAL A 27 0.42 4.82 17.87
C VAL A 27 -0.83 4.22 18.50
N GLU A 28 -1.85 5.03 18.76
CA GLU A 28 -3.15 4.57 19.26
C GLU A 28 -3.83 3.62 18.26
N TYR A 29 -3.82 3.95 16.97
CA TYR A 29 -4.29 3.04 15.93
C TYR A 29 -3.54 1.70 15.93
N LEU A 30 -2.21 1.70 16.12
CA LEU A 30 -1.42 0.46 16.21
C LEU A 30 -1.80 -0.37 17.44
N ILE A 31 -2.00 0.27 18.59
CA ILE A 31 -2.43 -0.37 19.84
C ILE A 31 -3.81 -1.01 19.66
N ASP A 32 -4.77 -0.27 19.10
CA ASP A 32 -6.15 -0.74 18.92
C ASP A 32 -6.25 -1.92 17.94
N ASN A 33 -5.28 -2.06 17.02
CA ASN A 33 -5.25 -3.11 16.00
C ASN A 33 -4.23 -4.22 16.29
N ILE A 34 -3.60 -4.24 17.48
CA ILE A 34 -2.51 -5.17 17.77
C ILE A 34 -2.97 -6.64 17.66
N ASP A 35 -4.15 -6.97 18.18
CA ASP A 35 -4.69 -8.33 18.16
C ASP A 35 -4.87 -8.85 16.74
N ARG A 36 -5.49 -8.03 15.89
CA ARG A 36 -5.68 -8.36 14.48
C ARG A 36 -4.35 -8.51 13.76
N THR A 37 -3.39 -7.62 14.03
CA THR A 37 -2.07 -7.65 13.38
C THR A 37 -1.29 -8.91 13.74
N LEU A 38 -1.27 -9.28 15.03
CA LEU A 38 -0.60 -10.51 15.50
C LEU A 38 -1.26 -11.75 14.91
N GLN A 39 -2.59 -11.81 14.91
CA GLN A 39 -3.32 -12.92 14.29
C GLN A 39 -2.99 -13.03 12.79
N GLN A 40 -2.99 -11.91 12.06
CA GLN A 40 -2.65 -11.91 10.64
C GLN A 40 -1.23 -12.40 10.38
N SER A 41 -0.26 -11.97 11.19
CA SER A 41 1.12 -12.42 11.04
C SER A 41 1.26 -13.93 11.26
N ILE A 42 0.58 -14.48 12.27
CA ILE A 42 0.65 -15.92 12.58
C ILE A 42 -0.11 -16.76 11.53
N GLU A 43 -1.36 -16.40 11.23
CA GLU A 43 -2.24 -17.24 10.42
C GLU A 43 -2.05 -17.06 8.91
N ILE A 44 -1.74 -15.83 8.45
CA ILE A 44 -1.65 -15.50 7.03
C ILE A 44 -0.21 -15.53 6.54
N GLU A 45 0.70 -14.88 7.27
CA GLU A 45 2.10 -14.76 6.85
C GLU A 45 2.86 -16.06 7.14
N GLU A 46 2.80 -16.54 8.38
CA GLU A 46 3.50 -17.76 8.82
C GLU A 46 2.70 -19.05 8.59
N LYS A 47 1.39 -18.96 8.31
CA LYS A 47 0.48 -20.11 8.09
C LYS A 47 0.43 -21.09 9.26
N LEU A 48 0.54 -20.58 10.48
CA LEU A 48 0.46 -21.36 11.71
C LEU A 48 -0.91 -21.19 12.37
N SER A 49 -1.34 -22.19 13.14
CA SER A 49 -2.51 -22.03 14.01
C SER A 49 -2.11 -21.25 15.26
N ILE A 50 -2.95 -20.30 15.65
CA ILE A 50 -2.76 -19.52 16.88
C ILE A 50 -2.72 -20.41 18.13
N ASP A 51 -3.39 -21.56 18.08
CA ASP A 51 -3.45 -22.53 19.18
C ASP A 51 -2.07 -23.16 19.50
N LEU A 52 -1.12 -23.10 18.56
CA LEU A 52 0.24 -23.63 18.73
C LEU A 52 1.20 -22.60 19.36
N ILE A 53 0.74 -21.37 19.59
CA ILE A 53 1.58 -20.26 20.04
C ILE A 53 1.44 -20.09 21.56
N GLU A 54 2.48 -20.45 22.29
CA GLU A 54 2.46 -20.45 23.76
C GLU A 54 2.74 -19.06 24.37
N ASN A 55 3.54 -18.23 23.69
CA ASN A 55 4.03 -16.95 24.20
C ASN A 55 3.27 -15.72 23.65
N LEU A 56 2.13 -15.90 23.00
CA LEU A 56 1.40 -14.81 22.34
C LEU A 56 1.05 -13.67 23.29
N SER A 57 0.56 -14.01 24.49
CA SER A 57 0.16 -13.01 25.50
C SER A 57 1.34 -12.19 26.01
N GLU A 58 2.51 -12.83 26.18
CA GLU A 58 3.73 -12.17 26.64
C GLU A 58 4.24 -11.18 25.59
N ILE A 59 4.33 -11.61 24.32
CA ILE A 59 4.79 -10.77 23.21
C ILE A 59 3.83 -9.61 22.98
N LYS A 60 2.52 -9.85 23.06
CA LYS A 60 1.51 -8.79 22.95
C LYS A 60 1.73 -7.71 24.01
N GLU A 61 1.95 -8.11 25.26
CA GLU A 61 2.16 -7.17 26.36
C GLU A 61 3.47 -6.38 26.21
N ASP A 62 4.59 -7.01 25.82
CA ASP A 62 5.85 -6.30 25.56
C ASP A 62 5.70 -5.25 24.45
N VAL A 63 5.04 -5.62 23.34
CA VAL A 63 4.78 -4.69 22.24
C VAL A 63 3.87 -3.54 22.68
N LEU A 64 2.80 -3.83 23.44
CA LEU A 64 1.91 -2.81 23.99
C LEU A 64 2.65 -1.83 24.89
N GLN A 65 3.51 -2.30 25.79
CA GLN A 65 4.29 -1.45 26.67
C GLN A 65 5.23 -0.52 25.90
N ARG A 66 5.91 -1.03 24.87
CA ARG A 66 6.78 -0.23 23.99
C ARG A 66 6.00 0.83 23.21
N LEU A 67 4.82 0.47 22.68
CA LEU A 67 3.95 1.42 21.99
C LEU A 67 3.41 2.49 22.94
N GLN A 68 2.99 2.12 24.16
CA GLN A 68 2.56 3.09 25.18
C GLN A 68 3.70 4.03 25.56
N HIS A 69 4.92 3.53 25.69
CA HIS A 69 6.10 4.36 25.92
C HIS A 69 6.33 5.35 24.76
N LEU A 70 6.21 4.92 23.49
CA LEU A 70 6.29 5.81 22.33
C LEU A 70 5.17 6.86 22.31
N LYS A 71 3.96 6.49 22.73
CA LYS A 71 2.81 7.42 22.84
C LYS A 71 3.06 8.50 23.88
N ASN A 72 3.61 8.13 25.04
CA ASN A 72 3.88 9.04 26.16
C ASN A 72 5.09 9.96 25.88
N PHE A 73 6.13 9.42 25.25
CA PHE A 73 7.38 10.15 24.95
C PHE A 73 7.51 10.44 23.45
N ARG A 74 6.72 11.41 22.98
CA ARG A 74 6.55 11.71 21.54
C ARG A 74 7.76 12.37 20.88
N ASN A 75 8.48 13.21 21.61
CA ASN A 75 9.67 13.91 21.11
C ASN A 75 10.91 13.18 21.63
N ARG A 76 11.69 12.59 20.73
CA ARG A 76 12.82 11.72 21.08
C ARG A 76 14.07 12.19 20.35
N LEU A 77 15.22 11.96 20.97
CA LEU A 77 16.53 12.13 20.36
C LEU A 77 17.28 10.82 20.59
N GLU A 78 17.34 9.99 19.56
CA GLU A 78 17.89 8.64 19.64
C GLU A 78 18.50 8.22 18.32
N ASN A 79 19.30 7.16 18.35
CA ASN A 79 19.96 6.63 17.16
C ASN A 79 18.95 5.88 16.27
N PRO A 80 18.92 6.16 14.95
CA PRO A 80 17.93 5.59 14.05
C PRO A 80 18.21 4.12 13.74
N ASN A 81 17.16 3.35 13.54
CA ASN A 81 17.23 2.08 12.83
C ASN A 81 16.79 2.31 11.37
N ILE A 82 17.69 2.04 10.42
CA ILE A 82 17.46 2.30 8.99
C ILE A 82 16.89 1.02 8.36
N TYR A 83 15.62 1.07 7.96
CA TYR A 83 14.90 -0.06 7.34
C TYR A 83 14.56 0.23 5.88
N HIS A 84 14.71 -0.78 5.03
CA HIS A 84 14.19 -0.79 3.66
C HIS A 84 13.00 -1.76 3.58
N LEU A 85 11.81 -1.23 3.31
CA LEU A 85 10.59 -2.01 3.13
C LEU A 85 10.24 -2.07 1.65
N ASP A 86 10.16 -3.28 1.11
CA ASP A 86 9.79 -3.52 -0.29
C ASP A 86 8.66 -4.56 -0.37
N VAL A 87 7.83 -4.43 -1.39
CA VAL A 87 6.72 -5.36 -1.66
C VAL A 87 7.18 -6.37 -2.70
N GLY A 88 7.37 -7.62 -2.26
CA GLY A 88 7.73 -8.72 -3.14
C GLY A 88 6.75 -8.88 -4.31
N ALA A 89 7.27 -8.95 -5.53
CA ALA A 89 6.51 -9.13 -6.77
C ALA A 89 5.26 -8.21 -6.89
N MET A 90 5.40 -6.93 -6.50
CA MET A 90 4.30 -5.95 -6.38
C MET A 90 3.29 -6.00 -7.54
N TYR A 91 3.74 -5.81 -8.78
CA TYR A 91 2.82 -5.76 -9.94
C TYR A 91 2.14 -7.09 -10.21
N SER A 92 2.87 -8.20 -10.12
CA SER A 92 2.32 -9.54 -10.30
C SER A 92 1.21 -9.81 -9.28
N ASN A 93 1.43 -9.45 -8.02
CA ASN A 93 0.45 -9.60 -6.94
C ASN A 93 -0.78 -8.70 -7.17
N ILE A 94 -0.59 -7.44 -7.61
CA ILE A 94 -1.69 -6.54 -7.97
C ILE A 94 -2.55 -7.11 -9.11
N ILE A 95 -1.89 -7.63 -10.16
CA ILE A 95 -2.54 -8.22 -11.33
C ILE A 95 -3.40 -9.42 -10.92
N ILE A 96 -2.83 -10.34 -10.12
CA ILE A 96 -3.52 -11.56 -9.69
C ILE A 96 -4.69 -11.23 -8.76
N THR A 97 -4.45 -10.37 -7.77
CA THR A 97 -5.45 -9.99 -6.75
C THR A 97 -6.66 -9.31 -7.39
N ASN A 98 -6.44 -8.40 -8.34
CA ASN A 98 -7.51 -7.70 -9.03
C ASN A 98 -7.99 -8.41 -10.31
N ARG A 99 -7.42 -9.59 -10.63
CA ARG A 99 -7.72 -10.37 -11.84
C ARG A 99 -7.59 -9.56 -13.14
N LEU A 100 -6.59 -8.67 -13.19
CA LEU A 100 -6.38 -7.77 -14.31
C LEU A 100 -5.89 -8.54 -15.54
N ARG A 101 -6.65 -8.48 -16.62
CA ARG A 101 -6.28 -8.99 -17.94
C ARG A 101 -6.84 -8.04 -19.00
N PRO A 102 -6.22 -7.93 -20.18
CA PRO A 102 -6.74 -7.08 -21.25
C PRO A 102 -8.22 -7.34 -21.57
N SER A 103 -8.64 -8.61 -21.60
CA SER A 103 -10.03 -9.00 -21.85
C SER A 103 -11.00 -8.70 -20.71
N ALA A 104 -10.51 -8.40 -19.50
CA ALA A 104 -11.33 -8.02 -18.35
C ALA A 104 -11.67 -6.53 -18.33
N VAL A 105 -11.02 -5.71 -19.18
CA VAL A 105 -11.34 -4.29 -19.35
C VAL A 105 -12.46 -4.19 -20.38
N VAL A 106 -13.68 -3.96 -19.91
CA VAL A 106 -14.89 -3.88 -20.74
C VAL A 106 -15.53 -2.51 -20.64
N ASP A 107 -16.12 -2.05 -21.73
CA ASP A 107 -16.96 -0.86 -21.75
C ASP A 107 -18.44 -1.20 -21.43
N SER A 108 -19.28 -0.17 -21.35
CA SER A 108 -20.71 -0.33 -21.09
C SER A 108 -21.43 -1.10 -22.21
N THR A 109 -20.96 -0.98 -23.46
CA THR A 109 -21.56 -1.64 -24.62
C THR A 109 -21.34 -3.15 -24.57
N ILE A 110 -20.11 -3.58 -24.31
CA ILE A 110 -19.71 -4.98 -24.16
C ILE A 110 -20.43 -5.59 -22.96
N CYS A 111 -20.50 -4.87 -21.83
CA CYS A 111 -21.21 -5.40 -20.67
C CYS A 111 -22.72 -5.49 -20.90
N ALA A 112 -23.32 -4.57 -21.66
CA ALA A 112 -24.74 -4.61 -21.98
C ALA A 112 -25.15 -5.87 -22.74
N GLN A 113 -24.25 -6.40 -23.57
CA GLN A 113 -24.44 -7.64 -24.34
C GLN A 113 -24.17 -8.92 -23.52
N CYS A 114 -23.68 -8.78 -22.29
CA CYS A 114 -23.34 -9.92 -21.45
C CYS A 114 -24.58 -10.58 -20.83
N ASN A 115 -24.69 -11.90 -20.93
CA ASN A 115 -25.79 -12.68 -20.32
C ASN A 115 -25.86 -12.57 -18.79
N LEU A 116 -24.76 -12.13 -18.16
CA LEU A 116 -24.65 -11.92 -16.71
C LEU A 116 -25.02 -10.50 -16.28
N ASN A 117 -25.36 -9.61 -17.22
CA ASN A 117 -25.79 -8.26 -16.91
C ASN A 117 -27.21 -8.28 -16.33
N ARG A 118 -27.29 -8.42 -15.01
CA ARG A 118 -28.53 -8.48 -14.23
C ARG A 118 -28.50 -7.42 -13.12
N PRO A 119 -29.66 -6.93 -12.66
CA PRO A 119 -29.71 -6.15 -11.44
C PRO A 119 -29.07 -6.96 -10.30
N ASN A 120 -28.08 -6.39 -9.61
CA ASN A 120 -27.23 -7.00 -8.57
C ASN A 120 -26.08 -7.90 -9.05
N ALA A 121 -25.58 -7.74 -10.28
CA ALA A 121 -24.34 -8.40 -10.69
C ALA A 121 -23.13 -7.88 -9.88
N HIS A 122 -22.39 -8.80 -9.21
CA HIS A 122 -21.19 -8.48 -8.43
C HIS A 122 -19.87 -8.72 -9.19
N CYS A 123 -19.94 -8.91 -10.51
CA CYS A 123 -18.76 -9.23 -11.33
C CYS A 123 -17.92 -8.00 -11.73
N GLN A 124 -18.50 -6.80 -11.70
CA GLN A 124 -17.80 -5.58 -12.08
C GLN A 124 -17.05 -4.96 -10.90
N ARG A 125 -15.75 -4.75 -11.08
CA ARG A 125 -14.91 -3.96 -10.17
C ARG A 125 -14.47 -2.69 -10.90
N LYS A 126 -14.90 -1.52 -10.43
CA LYS A 126 -14.46 -0.24 -10.97
C LYS A 126 -13.11 0.12 -10.36
N MET A 127 -12.16 0.50 -11.20
CA MET A 127 -10.82 0.92 -10.79
C MET A 127 -10.42 2.15 -11.58
N ASP A 128 -9.84 3.13 -10.90
CA ASP A 128 -9.37 4.36 -11.51
C ASP A 128 -7.96 4.18 -12.08
N TRP A 129 -7.67 4.88 -13.17
CA TRP A 129 -6.34 4.94 -13.76
C TRP A 129 -6.09 6.31 -14.37
N ILE A 130 -4.83 6.68 -14.51
CA ILE A 130 -4.40 7.96 -15.04
C ILE A 130 -3.85 7.74 -16.45
N TRP A 131 -4.49 8.37 -17.44
CA TRP A 131 -3.95 8.45 -18.79
C TRP A 131 -2.98 9.64 -18.90
N ARG A 132 -1.83 9.41 -19.54
CA ARG A 132 -0.84 10.45 -19.84
C ARG A 132 -0.41 10.28 -21.29
N GLY A 133 -0.77 11.24 -22.15
CA GLY A 133 -0.31 11.30 -23.53
C GLY A 133 0.54 12.53 -23.79
N THR A 134 1.59 12.37 -24.58
CA THR A 134 2.31 13.48 -25.20
C THR A 134 1.78 13.65 -26.61
N TYR A 135 1.48 14.89 -27.01
CA TYR A 135 1.00 15.19 -28.35
C TYR A 135 1.76 16.39 -28.92
N VAL A 136 1.85 16.43 -30.24
CA VAL A 136 2.43 17.58 -30.96
C VAL A 136 1.43 18.73 -30.92
N PRO A 137 1.82 19.96 -30.57
CA PRO A 137 0.90 21.09 -30.48
C PRO A 137 0.36 21.55 -31.85
N ALA A 138 0.81 20.94 -32.94
CA ALA A 138 0.39 21.26 -34.30
C ALA A 138 -1.11 20.98 -34.48
N THR A 139 -1.78 21.94 -35.10
CA THR A 139 -3.17 21.80 -35.51
C THR A 139 -3.30 20.81 -36.65
N ARG A 140 -4.52 20.29 -36.85
CA ARG A 140 -4.82 19.37 -37.94
C ARG A 140 -4.39 19.90 -39.31
N ASN A 141 -4.53 21.21 -39.55
CA ASN A 141 -4.16 21.85 -40.82
C ASN A 141 -2.64 21.88 -41.05
N GLU A 142 -1.85 22.13 -40.01
CA GLU A 142 -0.39 22.13 -40.09
C GLU A 142 0.13 20.72 -40.38
N LEU A 143 -0.43 19.70 -39.72
CA LEU A 143 -0.11 18.30 -39.98
C LEU A 143 -0.42 17.89 -41.43
N GLN A 144 -1.58 18.31 -41.97
CA GLN A 144 -1.96 18.01 -43.35
C GLN A 144 -1.05 18.67 -44.39
N ARG A 145 -0.51 19.86 -44.09
CA ARG A 145 0.45 20.55 -44.98
C ARG A 145 1.83 19.91 -45.01
N ILE A 146 2.25 19.28 -43.92
CA ILE A 146 3.54 18.56 -43.83
C ILE A 146 3.48 17.19 -44.53
N GLN A 147 2.28 16.62 -44.70
CA GLN A 147 2.07 15.33 -45.38
C GLN A 147 2.01 15.42 -46.92
N LEU A 148 2.06 16.63 -47.48
CA LEU A 148 2.22 16.90 -48.92
C LEU A 148 3.69 17.18 -49.24
#